data_AF-A0A2A4Q6Z9-F1
#
_entry.id   AF-A0A2A4Q6Z9-F1
#
_cell.length_a   1.000
_cell.length_b   1.000
_cell.length_c   1.000
_cell.angle_alpha   90.00
_cell.angle_beta   90.00
_cell.angle_gamma   90.00
#
_symmetry.space_group_name_H-M   'P 1'
#
loop_
_entity.id
_entity.type
_entity.pdbx_description
1 polymer ?
#
loop_
_entity_poly.entity_id
_entity_poly.type
_entity_poly.pdbx_seq_one_letter_code
_entity_poly.pdbx_strand_id
1 'polypeptide(L)'
;MNLTKIFQKFNGQYMFPESHAFAFGVTAYHMTWLKYYYPLEFFVGIFNQQPMGFYNLETLKEDARRHEVTVLNPDINISVEKCIISSVISGTDSTHEALLV
;
A
#
# COMPACT_ATOMS: atom_id res chain seq x y z
N MET A 1 6.75 -3.13 46.28
CA MET A 1 6.94 -3.53 44.86
C MET A 1 8.31 -3.03 44.42
N ASN A 2 9.22 -3.89 43.96
CA ASN A 2 10.61 -3.51 43.67
C ASN A 2 10.79 -3.21 42.18
N LEU A 3 10.97 -1.91 41.83
CA LEU A 3 11.09 -1.42 40.46
C LEU A 3 12.30 -2.02 39.71
N THR A 4 13.42 -2.22 40.40
CA THR A 4 14.66 -2.75 39.80
C THR A 4 14.48 -4.18 39.31
N LYS A 5 13.72 -4.98 40.06
CA LYS A 5 13.40 -6.38 39.69
C LYS A 5 12.46 -6.45 38.47
N ILE A 6 11.66 -5.40 38.25
CA ILE A 6 10.81 -5.27 37.05
C ILE A 6 11.67 -4.80 35.87
N PHE A 7 12.54 -3.79 36.09
CA PHE A 7 13.46 -3.27 35.07
C PHE A 7 14.36 -4.35 34.45
N GLN A 8 14.96 -5.19 35.29
CA GLN A 8 15.81 -6.28 34.83
C GLN A 8 15.08 -7.31 33.95
N LYS A 9 13.76 -7.47 34.09
CA LYS A 9 13.00 -8.42 33.27
C LYS A 9 12.83 -7.95 31.83
N PHE A 10 12.75 -6.64 31.58
CA PHE A 10 12.56 -6.11 30.23
C PHE A 10 13.85 -5.61 29.57
N ASN A 11 14.84 -5.19 30.37
CA ASN A 11 16.12 -4.70 29.88
C ASN A 11 16.87 -5.79 29.09
N GLY A 12 17.15 -5.54 27.80
CA GLY A 12 17.89 -6.43 26.90
C GLY A 12 17.06 -7.49 26.17
N GLN A 13 15.86 -7.85 26.65
CA GLN A 13 15.00 -8.84 25.95
C GLN A 13 13.87 -8.22 25.13
N TYR A 14 13.33 -7.08 25.58
CA TYR A 14 12.15 -6.44 24.94
C TYR A 14 12.39 -4.96 24.60
N MET A 15 13.63 -4.48 24.71
CA MET A 15 13.97 -3.10 24.36
C MET A 15 14.08 -2.95 22.84
N PHE A 16 13.51 -1.88 22.30
CA PHE A 16 13.56 -1.58 20.88
C PHE A 16 14.25 -0.22 20.64
N PRO A 17 15.15 -0.09 19.65
CA PRO A 17 15.82 1.17 19.37
C PRO A 17 14.82 2.23 18.89
N GLU A 18 14.70 3.33 19.64
CA GLU A 18 13.74 4.40 19.34
C GLU A 18 13.97 5.03 17.96
N SER A 19 15.23 5.28 17.60
CA SER A 19 15.57 5.89 16.30
C SER A 19 15.16 5.02 15.11
N HIS A 20 15.31 3.70 15.24
CA HIS A 20 14.87 2.74 14.23
C HIS A 20 13.35 2.69 14.16
N ALA A 21 12.67 2.67 15.31
CA ALA A 21 11.20 2.73 15.39
C ALA A 21 10.63 3.95 14.69
N PHE A 22 11.23 5.10 14.95
CA PHE A 22 10.82 6.37 14.41
C PHE A 22 10.92 6.38 12.88
N ALA A 23 12.06 5.96 12.32
CA ALA A 23 12.27 5.96 10.88
C ALA A 23 11.23 5.10 10.12
N PHE A 24 10.94 3.89 10.62
CA PHE A 24 9.92 3.03 10.02
C PHE A 24 8.50 3.52 10.29
N GLY A 25 8.22 4.03 11.49
CA GLY A 25 6.93 4.56 11.87
C GLY A 25 6.49 5.75 11.01
N VAL A 26 7.41 6.68 10.75
CA VAL A 26 7.16 7.83 9.85
C VAL A 26 6.92 7.38 8.42
N THR A 27 7.71 6.42 7.93
CA THR A 27 7.54 5.88 6.57
C THR A 27 6.18 5.20 6.42
N ALA A 28 5.81 4.35 7.38
CA ALA A 28 4.50 3.69 7.40
C ALA A 28 3.35 4.71 7.42
N TYR A 29 3.48 5.77 8.24
CA TYR A 29 2.51 6.85 8.29
C TYR A 29 2.31 7.52 6.92
N HIS A 30 3.40 7.92 6.25
CA HIS A 30 3.33 8.52 4.92
C HIS A 30 2.65 7.60 3.89
N MET A 31 2.97 6.30 3.91
CA MET A 31 2.34 5.35 3.00
C MET A 31 0.85 5.19 3.28
N THR A 32 0.45 5.11 4.55
CA THR A 32 -0.98 5.03 4.92
C THR A 32 -1.75 6.31 4.58
N TRP A 33 -1.11 7.47 4.68
CA TRP A 33 -1.71 8.74 4.29
C TRP A 33 -1.98 8.77 2.78
N LEU A 34 -1.00 8.38 1.96
CA LEU A 34 -1.19 8.26 0.51
C LEU A 34 -2.27 7.24 0.17
N LYS A 35 -2.27 6.07 0.82
CA LYS A 35 -3.28 5.05 0.60
C LYS A 35 -4.70 5.52 0.95
N TYR A 36 -4.85 6.41 1.93
CA TYR A 36 -6.16 6.93 2.35
C TYR A 36 -6.67 8.05 1.45
N TYR A 37 -5.81 9.01 1.09
CA TYR A 37 -6.23 10.20 0.32
C TYR A 37 -6.07 10.06 -1.20
N TYR A 38 -5.13 9.22 -1.65
CA TYR A 38 -4.77 9.01 -3.06
C TYR A 38 -4.62 7.50 -3.36
N PRO A 39 -5.67 6.69 -3.12
CA PRO A 39 -5.59 5.25 -3.25
C PRO A 39 -5.23 4.83 -4.68
N LEU A 40 -5.78 5.52 -5.69
CA LEU A 40 -5.57 5.20 -7.11
C LEU A 40 -4.09 5.33 -7.49
N GLU A 41 -3.47 6.47 -7.23
CA GLU A 41 -2.06 6.73 -7.48
C GLU A 41 -1.14 5.83 -6.63
N PHE A 42 -1.53 5.58 -5.38
CA PHE A 42 -0.80 4.68 -4.49
C PHE A 42 -0.71 3.28 -5.08
N PHE A 43 -1.82 2.69 -5.53
CA PHE A 43 -1.81 1.34 -6.11
C PHE A 43 -1.07 1.30 -7.45
N VAL A 44 -1.17 2.33 -8.31
CA VAL A 44 -0.32 2.41 -9.52
C VAL A 44 1.16 2.37 -9.16
N GLY A 45 1.58 3.17 -8.17
CA GLY A 45 2.96 3.19 -7.70
C GLY A 45 3.42 1.82 -7.21
N ILE A 46 2.60 1.16 -6.40
CA ILE A 46 2.86 -0.19 -5.86
C ILE A 46 2.94 -1.25 -6.98
N PHE A 47 2.07 -1.24 -7.98
CA PHE A 47 2.14 -2.21 -9.09
C PHE A 47 3.41 -2.01 -9.95
N ASN A 48 3.83 -0.77 -10.16
CA ASN A 48 5.01 -0.45 -10.94
C ASN A 48 6.35 -0.74 -10.24
N GLN A 49 6.34 -1.03 -8.94
CA GLN A 49 7.54 -1.40 -8.17
C GLN A 49 7.73 -2.92 -8.03
N GLN A 50 6.98 -3.72 -8.81
CA GLN A 50 7.13 -5.18 -8.79
C GLN A 50 8.42 -5.65 -9.50
N PRO A 51 9.08 -6.72 -9.01
CA PRO A 51 8.69 -7.55 -7.86
C PRO A 51 9.18 -7.00 -6.51
N MET A 52 8.30 -6.91 -5.51
CA MET A 52 8.66 -6.41 -4.16
C MET A 52 9.01 -7.51 -3.15
N GLY A 53 9.01 -8.79 -3.56
CA GLY A 53 9.42 -9.93 -2.72
C GLY A 53 8.47 -10.36 -1.60
N PHE A 54 7.62 -9.46 -1.09
CA PHE A 54 6.73 -9.73 0.06
C PHE A 54 5.26 -10.01 -0.29
N TYR A 55 4.74 -9.37 -1.35
CA TYR A 55 3.33 -9.47 -1.73
C TYR A 55 3.21 -9.87 -3.20
N ASN A 56 2.32 -10.83 -3.49
CA ASN A 56 1.97 -11.18 -4.87
C ASN A 56 0.99 -10.14 -5.45
N LEU A 57 0.93 -10.03 -6.78
CA LEU A 57 0.04 -9.07 -7.45
C LEU A 57 -1.44 -9.29 -7.10
N GLU A 58 -1.88 -10.54 -6.92
CA GLU A 58 -3.27 -10.84 -6.59
C GLU A 58 -3.69 -10.33 -5.20
N THR A 59 -2.80 -10.38 -4.20
CA THR A 59 -3.04 -9.79 -2.88
C THR A 59 -3.19 -8.28 -2.99
N LEU A 60 -2.37 -7.64 -3.83
CA LEU A 60 -2.43 -6.20 -4.07
C LEU A 60 -3.70 -5.80 -4.82
N LYS A 61 -4.15 -6.60 -5.80
CA LYS A 61 -5.42 -6.41 -6.51
C LYS A 61 -6.62 -6.51 -5.57
N GLU A 62 -6.62 -7.48 -4.67
CA GLU A 62 -7.68 -7.64 -3.67
C GLU A 62 -7.67 -6.50 -2.64
N ASP A 63 -6.50 -6.01 -2.24
CA ASP A 63 -6.38 -4.83 -1.39
C ASP A 63 -6.87 -3.55 -2.10
N ALA A 64 -6.52 -3.36 -3.38
CA ALA A 64 -7.04 -2.25 -4.20
C ALA A 64 -8.57 -2.26 -4.25
N ARG A 65 -9.16 -3.43 -4.51
CA ARG A 65 -10.62 -3.62 -4.53
C ARG A 65 -11.29 -3.24 -3.20
N ARG A 66 -10.64 -3.52 -2.06
CA ARG A 66 -11.14 -3.13 -0.72
C ARG A 66 -11.06 -1.63 -0.46
N HIS A 67 -10.20 -0.93 -1.19
CA HIS A 67 -10.09 0.54 -1.16
C HIS A 67 -10.85 1.19 -2.33
N GLU A 68 -11.84 0.48 -2.89
CA GLU A 68 -12.72 0.96 -3.95
C GLU A 68 -11.99 1.30 -5.27
N VAL A 69 -10.75 0.82 -5.42
CA VAL A 69 -9.96 0.93 -6.65
C VAL A 69 -10.24 -0.26 -7.55
N THR A 70 -10.79 0.00 -8.72
CA THR A 70 -11.05 -1.03 -9.73
C THR A 70 -9.76 -1.32 -10.50
N VAL A 71 -9.32 -2.58 -10.54
CA VAL A 71 -8.16 -3.00 -11.34
C VAL A 71 -8.63 -3.81 -12.55
N LEU A 72 -8.29 -3.34 -13.75
CA LEU A 72 -8.65 -3.96 -15.02
C LEU A 72 -7.58 -4.95 -15.46
N ASN A 73 -7.94 -5.86 -16.39
CA ASN A 73 -6.99 -6.78 -17.01
C ASN A 73 -6.27 -6.10 -18.19
N PRO A 74 -5.12 -6.65 -18.66
CA PRO A 74 -4.38 -6.04 -19.74
C PRO A 74 -5.17 -6.04 -21.05
N ASP A 75 -5.14 -4.93 -21.77
CA ASP A 75 -5.77 -4.78 -23.09
C ASP A 75 -4.70 -4.43 -24.12
N ILE A 76 -4.63 -5.20 -25.21
CA ILE A 76 -3.64 -5.01 -26.29
C ILE A 76 -3.72 -3.64 -26.98
N ASN A 77 -4.87 -2.96 -26.91
CA ASN A 77 -5.09 -1.67 -27.56
C ASN A 77 -4.80 -0.48 -26.64
N ILE A 78 -4.73 -0.70 -25.31
CA ILE A 78 -4.70 0.39 -24.32
C ILE A 78 -3.48 0.28 -23.39
N SER A 79 -3.12 -0.94 -22.97
CA SER A 79 -2.05 -1.17 -22.01
C SER A 79 -0.68 -0.81 -22.55
N VAL A 80 0.19 -0.37 -21.64
CA VAL A 80 1.60 -0.04 -21.91
C VAL A 80 2.52 -0.85 -20.99
N GLU A 81 3.82 -0.56 -20.98
CA GLU A 81 4.80 -1.29 -20.16
C GLU A 81 4.58 -1.15 -18.64
N LYS A 82 3.95 -0.06 -18.20
CA LYS A 82 3.73 0.29 -16.79
C LYS A 82 2.24 0.54 -16.56
N CYS A 83 1.79 0.25 -15.36
CA CYS A 83 0.44 0.54 -14.93
C CYS A 83 0.15 2.04 -14.99
N ILE A 84 -1.01 2.38 -15.54
CA ILE A 84 -1.50 3.74 -15.72
C ILE A 84 -2.93 3.90 -15.18
N ILE A 85 -3.31 5.15 -14.92
CA ILE A 85 -4.68 5.50 -14.54
C ILE A 85 -5.49 5.76 -15.81
N SER A 86 -6.65 5.14 -15.95
CA SER A 86 -7.52 5.32 -17.12
C SER A 86 -8.97 5.60 -16.71
N SER A 87 -9.56 6.65 -17.26
CA SER A 87 -10.98 6.94 -17.06
C SER A 87 -11.81 6.04 -17.97
N VAL A 88 -12.50 5.05 -17.40
CA VAL A 88 -13.46 4.24 -18.16
C VAL A 88 -14.83 4.89 -18.09
N ILE A 89 -15.40 5.23 -19.26
CA ILE A 89 -16.77 5.71 -19.36
C ILE A 89 -17.69 4.48 -19.32
N SER A 90 -18.20 4.12 -18.15
CA SER A 90 -19.34 3.20 -18.05
C SER A 90 -20.60 3.93 -18.50
N GLY A 91 -21.41 3.32 -19.37
CA GLY A 91 -22.63 3.90 -19.95
C GLY A 91 -23.81 4.19 -19.00
N THR A 92 -23.52 4.46 -17.73
CA THR A 92 -24.42 4.94 -16.68
C THR A 92 -23.64 5.98 -15.88
N ASP A 93 -24.22 7.17 -15.67
CA ASP A 93 -23.63 8.43 -15.16
C ASP A 93 -22.89 8.38 -13.80
N SER A 94 -21.86 7.55 -13.67
CA SER A 94 -20.88 7.62 -12.59
C SER A 94 -19.52 7.20 -13.13
N THR A 95 -18.62 8.18 -13.33
CA THR A 95 -17.22 7.94 -13.65
C THR A 95 -16.57 7.19 -12.49
N HIS A 96 -16.44 5.87 -12.60
CA HIS A 96 -15.61 5.08 -11.69
C HIS A 96 -14.18 5.14 -12.20
N GLU A 97 -13.32 5.89 -11.52
CA GLU A 97 -11.89 5.94 -11.81
C GLU A 97 -11.31 4.53 -11.67
N ALA A 98 -10.85 3.96 -12.79
CA ALA A 98 -10.35 2.60 -12.85
C ALA A 98 -8.85 2.58 -13.18
N LEU A 99 -8.15 1.66 -12.55
CA LEU A 99 -6.76 1.33 -12.83
C LEU A 99 -6.72 0.37 -14.03
N LEU A 100 -5.92 0.65 -15.07
CA LEU A 100 -5.67 -0.30 -16.18
C LEU A 100 -4.16 -0.58 -16.34
N VAL A 101 -3.86 -1.80 -16.81
CA VAL A 101 -2.57 -2.50 -16.72
C VAL A 101 -1.46 -1.83 -17.50
#